data_AF-A0A141CLE3-F1
#
_entry.id   AF-A0A141CLE3-F1
#
_cell.length_a   1.000
_cell.length_b   1.000
_cell.length_c   1.000
_cell.angle_alpha   90.00
_cell.angle_beta   90.00
_cell.angle_gamma   90.00
#
_symmetry.space_group_name_H-M   'P 1'
#
loop_
_entity.id
_entity.type
_entity.pdbx_description
1 polymer ?
#
loop_
_entity_poly.entity_id
_entity_poly.type
_entity_poly.pdbx_seq_one_letter_code
_entity_poly.pdbx_strand_id
1 'polypeptide(L)'
;MWLKSLILMSVILIAAVFLKSSFLAVLLCLEALVIMSVLVLVFHSELLFGVCFISIGACESAVGLACLVSLVRKQGTSHIGI
;
A
#
# COMPACT_ATOMS: atom_id res chain seq x y z
N MET A 1 -18.47 -7.48 14.14
CA MET A 1 -18.68 -6.10 13.64
C MET A 1 -17.37 -5.48 13.14
N TRP A 2 -16.28 -5.62 13.89
CA TRP A 2 -14.93 -5.18 13.50
C TRP A 2 -14.45 -5.69 12.13
N LEU A 3 -14.65 -6.98 11.81
CA LEU A 3 -14.22 -7.54 10.52
C LEU A 3 -14.91 -6.86 9.32
N LYS A 4 -16.23 -6.61 9.40
CA LYS A 4 -16.98 -5.90 8.35
C LYS A 4 -16.47 -4.47 8.15
N SER A 5 -16.10 -3.79 9.24
CA SER A 5 -15.52 -2.44 9.20
C SER A 5 -14.13 -2.45 8.56
N LEU A 6 -13.27 -3.42 8.90
CA LEU A 6 -11.95 -3.57 8.28
C LEU A 6 -12.04 -3.83 6.77
N ILE A 7 -12.97 -4.69 6.35
CA ILE A 7 -13.24 -4.96 4.93
C ILE A 7 -13.74 -3.70 4.20
N LEU A 8 -14.65 -2.94 4.82
CA LEU A 8 -15.13 -1.69 4.22
C LEU A 8 -13.99 -0.70 4.03
N MET A 9 -13.12 -0.56 5.04
CA MET A 9 -11.95 0.33 4.96
C MET A 9 -10.98 -0.10 3.88
N SER A 10 -10.71 -1.40 3.72
CA SER A 10 -9.82 -1.88 2.65
C SER A 10 -10.40 -1.62 1.25
N VAL A 11 -11.72 -1.79 1.06
CA VAL A 11 -12.38 -1.49 -0.22
C VAL A 11 -12.32 -0.01 -0.57
N ILE A 12 -12.54 0.87 0.41
CA ILE A 12 -12.42 2.33 0.22
C ILE A 12 -10.98 2.70 -0.16
N LEU A 13 -10.00 2.05 0.47
CA LEU A 13 -8.59 2.32 0.22
C LEU A 13 -8.15 1.85 -1.18
N ILE A 14 -8.65 0.70 -1.62
CA ILE A 14 -8.46 0.22 -3.00
C ILE A 14 -9.10 1.19 -4.00
N ALA A 15 -10.32 1.67 -3.74
CA ALA A 15 -10.96 2.67 -4.60
C ALA A 15 -10.15 3.99 -4.64
N ALA A 16 -9.57 4.40 -3.52
CA ALA A 16 -8.73 5.59 -3.42
C ALA A 16 -7.41 5.48 -4.21
N VAL A 17 -6.88 4.27 -4.40
CA VAL A 17 -5.71 4.03 -5.26
C VAL A 17 -6.00 4.45 -6.70
N PHE A 18 -7.16 4.05 -7.24
CA PHE A 18 -7.53 4.35 -8.63
C PHE A 18 -7.85 5.82 -8.88
N LEU A 19 -8.15 6.59 -7.83
CA LEU A 19 -8.50 8.00 -7.95
C LEU A 19 -7.28 8.93 -7.90
N LYS A 20 -6.11 8.42 -7.52
CA LYS A 20 -4.93 9.26 -7.27
C LYS A 20 -4.02 9.37 -8.47
N SER A 21 -3.68 10.60 -8.79
CA SER A 21 -2.82 10.93 -9.93
C SER A 21 -1.33 10.97 -9.57
N SER A 22 -0.96 10.81 -8.31
CA SER A 22 0.44 10.78 -7.88
C SER A 22 0.86 9.36 -7.50
N PHE A 23 1.94 8.85 -8.11
CA PHE A 23 2.49 7.52 -7.80
C PHE A 23 2.83 7.37 -6.31
N LEU A 24 3.33 8.43 -5.67
CA LEU A 24 3.65 8.43 -4.25
C LEU A 24 2.40 8.16 -3.39
N ALA A 25 1.27 8.76 -3.75
CA ALA A 25 0.02 8.58 -3.02
C ALA A 25 -0.56 7.16 -3.21
N VAL A 26 -0.32 6.54 -4.37
CA VAL A 26 -0.64 5.13 -4.62
C VAL A 26 0.20 4.21 -3.75
N LEU A 27 1.52 4.42 -3.69
CA LEU A 27 2.43 3.66 -2.82
C LEU A 27 2.02 3.76 -1.34
N LEU A 28 1.64 4.96 -0.89
CA LEU A 28 1.17 5.19 0.48
C LEU A 28 -0.16 4.47 0.79
N CYS A 29 -1.05 4.37 -0.19
CA CYS A 29 -2.29 3.60 -0.04
C CYS A 29 -1.99 2.09 0.02
N LEU A 30 -1.03 1.60 -0.77
CA LEU A 30 -0.58 0.21 -0.68
C LEU A 30 -0.06 -0.13 0.72
N GLU A 31 0.75 0.73 1.33
CA GLU A 31 1.19 0.47 2.71
C GLU A 31 0.08 0.54 3.75
N ALA A 32 -0.88 1.43 3.57
CA ALA A 32 -2.06 1.43 4.43
C ALA A 32 -2.86 0.11 4.31
N LEU A 33 -2.90 -0.53 3.14
CA LEU A 33 -3.49 -1.87 2.99
C LEU A 33 -2.67 -2.95 3.72
N VAL A 34 -1.33 -2.89 3.67
CA VAL A 34 -0.45 -3.81 4.41
C VAL A 34 -0.65 -3.68 5.92
N ILE A 35 -0.74 -2.46 6.46
CA ILE A 35 -1.01 -2.24 7.88
C ILE A 35 -2.38 -2.82 8.27
N MET A 36 -3.40 -2.63 7.43
CA MET A 36 -4.73 -3.17 7.69
C MET A 36 -4.76 -4.69 7.65
N SER A 37 -4.00 -5.34 6.76
CA SER A 37 -3.90 -6.80 6.73
C SER A 37 -3.16 -7.33 7.96
N VAL A 38 -2.08 -6.67 8.39
CA VAL A 38 -1.36 -7.00 9.62
C VAL A 38 -2.27 -6.86 10.83
N LEU A 39 -3.09 -5.82 10.91
CA LEU A 39 -4.04 -5.64 12.01
C LEU A 39 -5.03 -6.82 12.10
N VAL A 40 -5.54 -7.29 10.96
CA VAL A 40 -6.39 -8.50 10.90
C VAL A 40 -5.64 -9.74 11.41
N LEU A 41 -4.38 -9.93 11.01
CA LEU A 41 -3.56 -11.06 11.47
C LEU A 41 -3.29 -11.02 12.97
N VAL A 42 -3.05 -9.83 13.53
CA VAL A 42 -2.89 -9.64 14.99
C VAL A 42 -4.16 -10.03 15.72
N PHE A 43 -5.34 -9.67 15.20
CA PHE A 43 -6.62 -10.12 15.79
C PHE A 43 -6.78 -11.65 15.75
N HIS A 44 -6.22 -12.32 14.76
CA HIS A 44 -6.20 -13.78 14.66
C HIS A 44 -5.03 -14.45 15.39
N SER A 45 -4.17 -13.69 16.08
CA SER A 45 -2.97 -14.17 16.80
C SER A 45 -1.88 -14.80 15.91
N GLU A 46 -1.91 -14.53 14.61
CA GLU A 46 -0.96 -15.05 13.60
C GLU A 46 0.23 -14.10 13.43
N LEU A 47 1.03 -13.91 14.48
CA LEU A 47 2.08 -12.89 14.53
C LEU A 47 3.25 -13.15 13.56
N LEU A 48 3.60 -14.42 13.33
CA LEU A 48 4.67 -14.80 12.39
C LEU A 48 4.34 -14.37 10.96
N PHE A 49 3.10 -14.59 10.52
CA PHE A 49 2.65 -14.13 9.21
C PHE A 49 2.62 -12.61 9.12
N GLY A 50 2.35 -11.90 10.22
CA GLY A 50 2.41 -10.44 10.29
C GLY A 50 3.80 -9.89 9.96
N VAL A 51 4.86 -10.48 10.51
CA VAL A 51 6.25 -10.07 10.24
C VAL A 51 6.61 -10.32 8.77
N CYS A 52 6.19 -11.44 8.19
CA CYS A 52 6.38 -11.73 6.77
C CYS A 52 5.69 -10.69 5.88
N PHE A 53 4.44 -10.33 6.20
CA PHE A 53 3.68 -9.32 5.46
C PHE A 53 4.34 -7.93 5.53
N ILE A 54 4.79 -7.51 6.71
CA ILE A 54 5.52 -6.24 6.86
C ILE A 54 6.81 -6.24 6.04
N SER A 55 7.56 -7.35 6.06
CA SER A 55 8.82 -7.45 5.34
C SER A 55 8.61 -7.37 3.83
N ILE A 56 7.58 -8.06 3.30
CA ILE A 56 7.23 -8.03 1.89
C ILE A 56 6.70 -6.64 1.48
N GLY A 57 5.83 -6.04 2.30
CA GLY A 57 5.31 -4.68 2.06
C GLY A 57 6.43 -3.63 1.99
N ALA A 58 7.38 -3.68 2.93
CA ALA A 58 8.52 -2.78 2.93
C ALA A 58 9.41 -2.97 1.68
N CYS A 59 9.61 -4.21 1.23
CA CYS A 59 10.34 -4.51 0.00
C CYS A 59 9.61 -3.98 -1.26
N GLU A 60 8.29 -4.16 -1.33
CA GLU A 60 7.46 -3.63 -2.42
C GLU A 60 7.56 -2.10 -2.48
N SER A 61 7.44 -1.43 -1.33
CA SER A 61 7.61 0.02 -1.19
C SER A 61 8.99 0.49 -1.67
N ALA A 62 10.06 -0.21 -1.29
CA ALA A 62 11.42 0.12 -1.71
C ALA A 62 11.61 0.02 -3.23
N VAL A 63 11.11 -1.06 -3.84
CA VAL A 63 11.17 -1.26 -5.30
C VAL A 63 10.29 -0.23 -6.03
N GLY A 64 9.10 0.06 -5.50
CA GLY A 64 8.18 1.05 -6.05
C GLY A 64 8.77 2.47 -6.04
N LEU A 65 9.41 2.87 -4.94
CA LEU A 65 10.14 4.14 -4.83
C LEU A 65 11.34 4.20 -5.78
N ALA A 66 12.13 3.13 -5.91
CA ALA A 66 13.23 3.08 -6.86
C ALA A 66 12.75 3.28 -8.31
N CYS A 67 11.64 2.64 -8.68
CA CYS A 67 10.99 2.82 -9.97
C CYS A 67 10.51 4.27 -10.17
N LEU A 68 9.87 4.86 -9.15
CA LEU A 68 9.42 6.25 -9.18
C LEU A 68 10.58 7.23 -9.40
N VAL A 69 11.71 7.05 -8.70
CA VAL A 69 12.90 7.88 -8.90
C VAL A 69 13.44 7.74 -10.32
N SER A 70 13.44 6.53 -10.89
CA SER A 70 13.84 6.31 -12.28
C SER A 70 12.89 6.97 -13.28
N LEU A 71 11.57 6.92 -13.03
CA LEU A 71 10.57 7.62 -13.85
C LEU A 71 10.75 9.13 -13.80
N VAL A 72 10.92 9.70 -12.61
CA VAL A 72 11.16 11.14 -12.43
C VAL A 72 12.46 11.56 -13.12
N ARG A 73 13.53 10.76 -13.07
CA ARG A 73 14.76 11.06 -13.83
C ARG A 73 14.57 11.04 -15.34
N LYS A 74 13.66 10.22 -15.86
CA LYS A 74 13.40 10.09 -17.29
C LYS A 74 12.42 11.12 -17.84
N GLN A 75 11.31 11.36 -17.13
CA GLN A 75 10.23 12.25 -17.58
C GLN A 75 10.28 13.65 -16.96
N GLY A 76 11.04 13.84 -15.88
CA GLY A 76 11.09 15.09 -15.13
C GLY A 76 9.87 15.37 -14.26
N THR A 77 8.86 14.48 -14.26
CA THR A 77 7.63 14.63 -13.47
C THR A 77 7.31 13.35 -12.70
N SER A 78 6.68 13.50 -11.54
CA SER A 78 6.22 12.41 -10.67
C SER A 78 4.70 12.16 -10.77
N HIS A 79 4.04 12.76 -11.77
CA HIS A 79 2.61 12.63 -11.97
C HIS A 79 2.32 11.42 -12.87
N ILE A 80 1.26 10.66 -12.58
CA ILE A 80 0.61 9.82 -13.59
C ILE A 80 0.11 10.81 -14.65
N GLY A 81 0.84 10.91 -15.75
CA GLY A 81 0.34 11.54 -16.96
C GLY A 81 -0.67 10.58 -17.60
N ILE A 82 -1.85 11.10 -17.88
CA ILE A 82 -2.69 10.55 -18.95
C ILE A 82 -2.14 11.16 -20.24
#